data_AF-W7MTW8-F1
#
_entry.id   AF-W7MTW8-F1
#
_cell.length_a   1.000
_cell.length_b   1.000
_cell.length_c   1.000
_cell.angle_alpha   90.00
_cell.angle_beta   90.00
_cell.angle_gamma   90.00
#
_symmetry.space_group_name_H-M   'P 1'
#
loop_
_entity.id
_entity.type
_entity.pdbx_description
1 polymer ?
#
loop_
_entity_poly.entity_id
_entity_poly.type
_entity_poly.pdbx_seq_one_letter_code
_entity_poly.pdbx_strand_id
1 'polypeptide(L)'
;MSDTEAIFDDFTAQFQRISHFARYVLKKDQELRDSDGPRLQYGMGLIMALFFTATRCRNYFVRREAIAILQEWPCINGIWHSLQAAKVAEWMVSIEEERCSGLEFVPVECRVRLPSLRVALKKDVIAVECMKPSADGTLELRKANLTWP
;
A
#
# COMPACT_ATOMS: atom_id res chain seq x y z
N MET A 1 1.75 2.53 -25.60
CA MET A 1 1.67 3.38 -24.39
C MET A 1 2.74 2.88 -23.44
N SER A 2 3.57 3.76 -22.90
CA SER A 2 4.68 3.34 -22.03
C SER A 2 4.11 2.67 -20.79
N ASP A 3 4.24 1.34 -20.68
CA ASP A 3 3.82 0.49 -19.55
C ASP A 3 4.70 0.71 -18.31
N THR A 4 5.07 1.96 -18.05
CA THR A 4 6.03 2.30 -17.01
C THR A 4 5.26 2.85 -15.82
N GLU A 5 5.37 2.14 -14.71
CA GLU A 5 4.94 2.56 -13.38
C GLU A 5 5.40 3.99 -13.01
N ALA A 6 6.40 4.52 -13.71
CA ALA A 6 6.94 5.87 -13.61
C ALA A 6 5.95 7.00 -13.92
N ILE A 7 4.81 6.74 -14.60
CA ILE A 7 3.79 7.79 -14.84
C ILE A 7 3.27 8.43 -13.54
N PHE A 8 3.41 7.73 -12.40
CA PHE A 8 2.97 8.22 -11.10
C PHE A 8 3.95 9.19 -10.43
N ASP A 9 5.14 9.38 -10.99
CA ASP A 9 6.18 10.23 -10.38
C ASP A 9 5.79 11.70 -10.33
N ASP A 10 5.07 12.15 -11.37
CA ASP A 10 4.50 13.49 -11.48
C ASP A 10 3.45 13.79 -10.40
N PHE A 11 3.02 12.76 -9.64
CA PHE A 11 1.98 12.85 -8.62
C PHE A 11 2.51 12.73 -7.19
N THR A 12 3.83 12.81 -6.97
CA THR A 12 4.44 12.72 -5.62
C THR A 12 3.83 13.72 -4.63
N ALA A 13 3.58 14.96 -5.05
CA ALA A 13 2.95 15.98 -4.19
C ALA A 13 1.49 15.64 -3.83
N GLN A 14 0.76 14.97 -4.71
CA GLN A 14 -0.61 14.51 -4.51
C GLN A 14 -0.62 13.37 -3.48
N PHE A 15 0.32 12.43 -3.61
CA PHE A 15 0.51 11.35 -2.64
C PHE A 15 0.86 11.88 -1.25
N GLN A 16 1.76 12.86 -1.15
CA GLN A 16 2.06 13.54 0.11
C GLN A 16 0.82 14.20 0.73
N ARG A 17 -0.01 14.86 -0.08
CA ARG A 17 -1.28 15.45 0.38
C ARG A 17 -2.25 14.39 0.88
N ILE A 18 -2.37 13.25 0.19
CA ILE A 18 -3.22 12.14 0.64
C ILE A 18 -2.78 11.66 2.02
N SER A 19 -1.48 11.36 2.21
CA SER A 19 -0.95 10.92 3.50
C SER A 19 -1.16 11.99 4.59
N HIS A 20 -0.90 13.26 4.27
CA HIS A 20 -1.09 14.37 5.20
C HIS A 20 -2.54 14.48 5.69
N PHE A 21 -3.52 14.54 4.78
CA PHE A 21 -4.92 14.67 5.17
C PHE A 21 -5.45 13.39 5.83
N ALA A 22 -5.05 12.21 5.37
CA ALA A 22 -5.43 10.96 6.02
C ALA A 22 -4.92 10.89 7.46
N ARG A 23 -3.68 11.33 7.71
CA ARG A 23 -3.12 11.44 9.07
C ARG A 23 -3.90 12.43 9.93
N TYR A 24 -4.27 13.59 9.37
CA TYR A 24 -5.09 14.56 10.06
C TYR A 24 -6.46 13.98 10.45
N VAL A 25 -7.14 13.30 9.53
CA VAL A 25 -8.44 12.66 9.80
C VAL A 25 -8.31 11.57 10.85
N LEU A 26 -7.27 10.72 10.78
CA LEU A 26 -7.01 9.70 11.81
C LEU A 26 -6.87 10.32 13.20
N LYS A 27 -6.05 11.38 13.35
CA LYS A 27 -5.88 12.06 14.64
C LYS A 27 -7.19 12.63 15.16
N LYS A 28 -7.99 13.24 14.28
CA LYS A 28 -9.31 13.78 14.66
C LYS A 28 -10.30 12.68 15.05
N ASP A 29 -10.31 11.54 14.35
CA ASP A 29 -11.13 10.37 14.72
C ASP A 29 -10.72 9.82 16.10
N GLN A 30 -9.43 9.79 16.42
CA GLN A 30 -8.91 9.38 17.73
C GLN A 30 -9.24 10.37 18.85
N GLU A 31 -9.21 11.68 18.58
CA GLU A 31 -9.55 12.72 19.57
C GLU A 31 -11.04 12.77 19.91
N LEU A 32 -11.91 12.50 18.94
CA LEU A 32 -13.36 12.67 19.08
C LEU A 32 -14.09 11.40 19.54
N ARG A 33 -13.45 10.22 19.47
CA ARG A 33 -14.10 8.96 19.85
C ARG A 33 -13.89 8.61 21.30
N ASP A 34 -15.01 8.32 21.95
CA ASP A 34 -15.04 7.79 23.32
C ASP A 34 -15.11 6.25 23.38
N SER A 35 -15.26 5.53 22.25
CA SER A 35 -15.42 4.07 22.25
C SER A 35 -14.54 3.34 21.23
N ASP A 36 -14.12 2.12 21.60
CA ASP A 36 -13.24 1.23 20.85
C ASP A 36 -14.00 0.25 19.93
N GLY A 37 -15.21 0.64 19.50
CA GLY A 37 -16.04 -0.19 18.62
C GLY A 37 -15.50 -0.29 17.19
N PRO A 38 -16.01 -1.25 16.38
CA PRO A 38 -15.56 -1.44 15.01
C PRO A 38 -15.72 -0.18 14.16
N ARG A 39 -14.65 0.22 13.45
CA ARG A 39 -14.65 1.41 12.60
C ARG A 39 -15.15 1.06 11.21
N LEU A 40 -16.36 1.50 10.89
CA LEU A 40 -16.90 1.47 9.53
C LEU A 40 -16.69 2.83 8.88
N GLN A 41 -15.91 2.88 7.82
CA GLN A 41 -15.74 4.09 7.04
C GLN A 41 -16.79 4.12 5.93
N TYR A 42 -17.79 4.96 6.09
CA TYR A 42 -18.73 5.32 5.01
C TYR A 42 -18.19 6.54 4.25
N GLY A 43 -18.09 6.45 2.92
CA GLY A 43 -17.61 7.55 2.07
C GLY A 43 -16.21 7.34 1.47
N MET A 44 -15.49 8.45 1.19
CA MET A 44 -14.41 8.70 0.19
C MET A 44 -13.21 7.72 0.05
N GLY A 45 -13.23 6.54 0.67
CA GLY A 45 -12.31 5.47 0.32
C GLY A 45 -10.87 5.71 0.77
N LEU A 46 -10.65 6.16 2.01
CA LEU A 46 -9.28 6.42 2.51
C LEU A 46 -8.41 5.16 2.47
N ILE A 47 -8.97 3.97 2.75
CA ILE A 47 -8.21 2.72 2.63
C ILE A 47 -7.66 2.55 1.20
N MET A 48 -8.48 2.79 0.17
CA MET A 48 -8.07 2.69 -1.23
C MET A 48 -7.04 3.77 -1.58
N ALA A 49 -7.25 5.02 -1.13
CA ALA A 49 -6.33 6.13 -1.39
C ALA A 49 -4.95 5.89 -0.75
N LEU A 50 -4.92 5.40 0.49
CA LEU A 50 -3.69 5.04 1.19
C LEU A 50 -3.00 3.83 0.57
N PHE A 51 -3.76 2.79 0.20
CA PHE A 51 -3.21 1.63 -0.49
C PHE A 51 -2.58 2.01 -1.83
N PHE A 52 -3.26 2.87 -2.60
CA PHE A 52 -2.75 3.41 -3.85
C PHE A 52 -1.50 4.26 -3.61
N THR A 53 -1.49 5.09 -2.57
CA THR A 53 -0.32 5.89 -2.18
C THR A 53 0.88 5.00 -1.84
N ALA A 54 0.67 3.96 -1.03
CA ALA A 54 1.71 3.02 -0.62
C ALA A 54 2.30 2.21 -1.79
N THR A 55 1.47 1.88 -2.79
CA THR A 55 1.87 0.98 -3.89
C THR A 55 2.30 1.70 -5.16
N ARG A 56 1.84 2.95 -5.41
CA ARG A 56 2.16 3.72 -6.63
C ARG A 56 3.24 4.76 -6.45
N CYS A 57 3.29 5.44 -5.31
CA CYS A 57 4.32 6.44 -5.06
C CYS A 57 5.68 5.75 -4.93
N ARG A 58 6.75 6.27 -5.53
CA ARG A 58 8.10 5.68 -5.38
C ARG A 58 8.89 6.27 -4.20
N ASN A 59 8.41 7.37 -3.62
CA ASN A 59 9.08 8.00 -2.48
C ASN A 59 8.95 7.14 -1.22
N TYR A 60 10.08 6.74 -0.67
CA TYR A 60 10.21 5.85 0.48
C TYR A 60 9.36 6.30 1.67
N PHE A 61 9.49 7.57 2.08
CA PHE A 61 8.82 8.10 3.26
C PHE A 61 7.30 8.14 3.09
N VAL A 62 6.82 8.57 1.92
CA VAL A 62 5.37 8.68 1.63
C VAL A 62 4.69 7.32 1.68
N ARG A 63 5.36 6.29 1.13
CA ARG A 63 4.83 4.92 1.12
C ARG A 63 4.72 4.36 2.53
N ARG A 64 5.79 4.50 3.32
CA ARG A 64 5.85 4.01 4.71
C ARG A 64 4.82 4.72 5.58
N GLU A 65 4.64 6.02 5.41
CA GLU A 65 3.61 6.78 6.10
C GLU A 65 2.19 6.29 5.75
N ALA A 66 1.91 6.02 4.46
CA ALA A 66 0.60 5.50 4.07
C ALA A 66 0.32 4.11 4.66
N ILE A 67 1.33 3.24 4.75
CA ILE A 67 1.22 1.93 5.41
C ILE A 67 0.99 2.10 6.91
N ALA A 68 1.72 3.00 7.56
CA ALA A 68 1.56 3.27 8.99
C ALA A 68 0.13 3.74 9.31
N ILE A 69 -0.43 4.67 8.53
CA ILE A 69 -1.82 5.12 8.70
C ILE A 69 -2.81 3.96 8.57
N LEU A 70 -2.61 3.05 7.58
CA LEU A 70 -3.46 1.87 7.42
C LEU A 70 -3.38 0.90 8.61
N GLN A 71 -2.21 0.79 9.25
CA GLN A 71 -2.00 -0.06 10.44
C GLN A 71 -2.60 0.56 11.71
N GLU A 72 -2.44 1.87 11.87
CA GLU A 72 -2.90 2.64 13.03
C GLU A 72 -4.41 2.92 13.02
N TRP A 73 -5.07 2.69 11.88
CA TRP A 73 -6.50 2.93 11.72
C TRP A 73 -7.27 1.67 11.31
N PRO A 74 -7.48 0.69 12.22
CA PRO A 74 -8.28 -0.50 11.94
C PRO A 74 -9.72 -0.14 11.59
N CYS A 75 -10.01 -0.07 10.29
CA CYS A 75 -11.32 0.20 9.73
C CYS A 75 -11.64 -0.66 8.50
N ILE A 76 -12.93 -0.75 8.19
CA ILE A 76 -13.49 -1.48 7.06
C ILE A 76 -14.29 -0.52 6.18
N ASN A 77 -14.13 -0.65 4.85
CA ASN A 77 -14.92 0.03 3.83
C ASN A 77 -15.29 -0.97 2.71
N GLY A 78 -16.50 -1.52 2.78
CA GLY A 78 -16.94 -2.58 1.88
C GLY A 78 -16.02 -3.81 1.98
N ILE A 79 -15.42 -4.22 0.87
CA ILE A 79 -14.46 -5.34 0.82
C ILE A 79 -13.06 -4.98 1.33
N TRP A 80 -12.79 -3.70 1.59
CA TRP A 80 -11.48 -3.23 2.02
C TRP A 80 -11.36 -3.25 3.54
N HIS A 81 -10.37 -3.97 4.04
CA HIS A 81 -9.94 -3.90 5.44
C HIS A 81 -8.56 -3.23 5.49
N SER A 82 -8.46 -2.14 6.26
CA SER A 82 -7.22 -1.35 6.44
C SER A 82 -5.99 -2.21 6.76
N LEU A 83 -6.06 -3.09 7.77
CA LEU A 83 -4.95 -3.96 8.15
C LEU A 83 -4.56 -4.96 7.04
N GLN A 84 -5.53 -5.50 6.31
CA GLN A 84 -5.26 -6.39 5.18
C GLN A 84 -4.57 -5.63 4.05
N ALA A 85 -5.06 -4.43 3.73
CA ALA A 85 -4.45 -3.54 2.74
C ALA A 85 -3.03 -3.15 3.13
N ALA A 86 -2.78 -2.85 4.42
CA ALA A 86 -1.44 -2.58 4.93
C ALA A 86 -0.50 -3.76 4.71
N LYS A 87 -0.94 -4.99 4.99
CA LYS A 87 -0.12 -6.20 4.82
C LYS A 87 0.24 -6.46 3.37
N VAL A 88 -0.72 -6.33 2.45
CA VAL A 88 -0.46 -6.47 1.03
C VAL A 88 0.51 -5.39 0.55
N ALA A 89 0.31 -4.13 0.95
CA ALA A 89 1.19 -3.03 0.57
C ALA A 89 2.61 -3.22 1.13
N GLU A 90 2.74 -3.60 2.40
CA GLU A 90 4.02 -3.90 3.06
C GLU A 90 4.79 -5.01 2.33
N TRP A 91 4.11 -6.09 1.94
CA TRP A 91 4.71 -7.17 1.16
C TRP A 91 5.17 -6.71 -0.23
N MET A 92 4.36 -5.91 -0.93
CA MET A 92 4.77 -5.36 -2.23
C MET A 92 5.98 -4.45 -2.10
N VAL A 93 5.96 -3.54 -1.11
CA VAL A 93 7.05 -2.59 -0.86
C VAL A 93 8.34 -3.32 -0.49
N SER A 94 8.27 -4.38 0.31
CA SER A 94 9.45 -5.15 0.67
C SER A 94 10.09 -5.81 -0.55
N ILE A 95 9.29 -6.35 -1.46
CA ILE A 95 9.79 -6.91 -2.73
C ILE A 95 10.49 -5.84 -3.56
N GLU A 96 9.92 -4.64 -3.67
CA GLU A 96 10.51 -3.55 -4.45
C GLU A 96 11.80 -3.01 -3.83
N GLU A 97 11.89 -2.99 -2.51
CA GLU A 97 13.03 -2.43 -1.76
C GLU A 97 14.18 -3.43 -1.54
N GLU A 98 14.02 -4.73 -1.85
CA GLU A 98 15.03 -5.79 -1.66
C GLU A 98 16.45 -5.46 -2.13
N ARG A 99 16.56 -4.78 -3.28
CA ARG A 99 17.84 -4.43 -3.93
C ARG A 99 18.11 -2.93 -3.93
N CYS A 100 17.23 -2.17 -3.29
CA CYS A 100 17.11 -0.73 -3.46
C CYS A 100 16.93 -0.03 -2.08
N SER A 101 17.38 -0.69 -1.00
CA SER A 101 17.21 -0.20 0.38
C SER A 101 18.07 1.04 0.65
N GLY A 102 17.50 2.00 1.39
CA GLY A 102 18.18 3.25 1.75
C GLY A 102 18.10 4.36 0.70
N LEU A 103 17.48 4.11 -0.45
CA LEU A 103 17.20 5.14 -1.45
C LEU A 103 15.93 5.93 -1.09
N GLU A 104 15.93 7.24 -1.36
CA GLU A 104 14.74 8.07 -1.18
C GLU A 104 13.62 7.67 -2.14
N PHE A 105 13.97 7.23 -3.35
CA PHE A 105 13.03 6.77 -4.36
C PHE A 105 13.37 5.36 -4.82
N VAL A 106 12.35 4.50 -4.87
CA VAL A 106 12.46 3.16 -5.46
C VAL A 106 12.73 3.29 -6.97
N PRO A 107 13.82 2.72 -7.51
CA PRO A 107 14.10 2.71 -8.94
C PRO A 107 13.00 2.03 -9.76
N VAL A 108 12.79 2.46 -11.01
CA VAL A 108 11.68 1.99 -11.85
C VAL A 108 11.80 0.49 -12.13
N GLU A 109 13.01 0.01 -12.34
CA GLU A 109 13.39 -1.39 -12.55
C GLU A 109 13.14 -2.27 -11.32
N CYS A 110 13.10 -1.68 -10.12
CA CYS A 110 12.79 -2.38 -8.88
C CYS A 110 11.27 -2.59 -8.70
N ARG A 111 10.42 -1.93 -9.50
CA ARG A 111 8.95 -1.90 -9.33
C ARG A 111 8.27 -3.22 -9.71
N VAL A 112 7.29 -3.62 -8.90
CA VAL A 112 6.38 -4.72 -9.22
C VAL A 112 5.37 -4.25 -10.26
N ARG A 113 5.00 -5.13 -11.19
CA ARG A 113 3.91 -4.83 -12.14
C ARG A 113 2.56 -4.96 -11.43
N LEU A 114 1.99 -3.85 -10.96
CA LEU A 114 0.73 -3.90 -10.20
C LEU A 114 -0.42 -4.65 -10.91
N PRO A 115 -0.61 -4.58 -12.25
CA PRO A 115 -1.65 -5.38 -12.92
C PRO A 115 -1.50 -6.90 -12.76
N SER A 116 -0.30 -7.37 -12.40
CA SER A 116 -0.04 -8.79 -12.10
C SER A 116 -0.35 -9.17 -10.65
N LEU A 117 -0.64 -8.20 -9.77
CA LEU A 117 -0.99 -8.48 -8.38
C LEU A 117 -2.31 -9.25 -8.33
N ARG A 118 -2.28 -10.43 -7.73
CA ARG A 118 -3.47 -11.16 -7.29
C ARG A 118 -3.48 -11.23 -5.78
N VAL A 119 -4.65 -10.96 -5.22
CA VAL A 119 -4.92 -11.04 -3.78
C VAL A 119 -6.13 -11.94 -3.61
N ALA A 120 -5.96 -13.04 -2.87
CA ALA A 120 -7.01 -13.97 -2.53
C ALA A 120 -7.13 -14.04 -1.01
N LEU A 121 -8.26 -13.57 -0.48
CA LEU A 121 -8.59 -13.69 0.93
C LEU A 121 -9.07 -15.12 1.19
N LYS A 122 -8.37 -15.82 2.09
CA LYS A 122 -8.73 -17.15 2.58
C LYS A 122 -8.96 -17.06 4.09
N LYS A 123 -9.51 -18.11 4.67
CA LYS A 123 -9.64 -18.22 6.13
C LYS A 123 -8.25 -18.04 6.76
N ASP A 124 -8.11 -17.01 7.59
CA ASP A 124 -6.90 -16.64 8.36
C ASP A 124 -5.65 -16.24 7.55
N VAL A 125 -5.73 -16.18 6.22
CA VAL A 125 -4.56 -15.93 5.36
C VAL A 125 -4.92 -15.07 4.14
N ILE A 126 -4.04 -14.14 3.79
CA ILE A 126 -4.08 -13.40 2.52
C ILE A 126 -3.04 -14.03 1.59
N ALA A 127 -3.49 -14.75 0.56
CA ALA A 127 -2.60 -15.26 -0.46
C ALA A 127 -2.34 -14.18 -1.50
N VAL A 128 -1.08 -13.84 -1.73
CA VAL A 128 -0.65 -12.81 -2.68
C VAL A 128 0.32 -13.36 -3.70
N GLU A 129 0.20 -12.91 -4.94
CA GLU A 129 1.18 -13.16 -5.99
C GLU A 129 1.31 -11.97 -6.92
N CYS A 130 2.51 -11.76 -7.49
CA CYS A 130 2.78 -10.73 -8.48
C CYS A 130 4.01 -11.09 -9.31
N MET A 131 4.19 -10.42 -10.45
CA MET A 131 5.36 -10.52 -11.30
C MET A 131 6.29 -9.31 -11.07
N LYS A 132 7.59 -9.59 -10.89
CA LYS A 132 8.64 -8.58 -10.78
C LYS A 132 9.63 -8.73 -11.95
N PRO A 133 10.09 -7.64 -12.59
CA PRO A 133 11.22 -7.70 -13.50
C PRO A 133 12.50 -8.17 -12.77
N SER A 134 13.15 -9.19 -13.33
CA SER A 134 14.49 -9.62 -12.93
C SER A 134 15.56 -8.78 -13.60
N ALA A 135 16.81 -8.91 -13.15
CA ALA A 135 17.95 -8.13 -13.68
C ALA A 135 18.25 -8.44 -15.16
N ASP A 136 17.85 -9.63 -15.63
CA ASP A 136 17.96 -10.07 -17.02
C ASP A 136 16.74 -9.66 -17.89
N GLY A 137 15.79 -8.92 -17.32
CA GLY A 137 14.56 -8.49 -17.99
C GLY A 137 13.46 -9.55 -18.05
N THR A 138 13.68 -10.75 -17.50
CA THR A 138 12.64 -11.77 -17.38
C THR A 138 11.65 -11.43 -16.26
N LEU A 139 10.44 -11.96 -16.31
CA LEU A 139 9.46 -11.77 -15.23
C LEU A 139 9.55 -12.92 -14.22
N GLU A 140 9.86 -12.58 -12.97
CA GLU A 140 9.92 -13.50 -11.85
C GLU A 140 8.59 -13.49 -11.08
N LEU A 141 8.02 -14.68 -10.84
CA LEU A 141 6.83 -14.83 -10.01
C LEU A 141 7.20 -14.76 -8.52
N ARG A 142 6.59 -13.83 -7.80
CA ARG A 142 6.70 -13.69 -6.35
C ARG A 142 5.35 -14.03 -5.73
N LYS A 143 5.34 -14.89 -4.70
CA LYS A 143 4.11 -15.27 -3.98
C LYS A 143 4.36 -15.42 -2.49
N ALA A 144 3.35 -15.14 -1.67
CA ALA A 144 3.40 -15.32 -0.23
C ALA A 144 2.00 -15.57 0.35
N ASN A 145 1.99 -16.11 1.57
CA ASN A 145 0.81 -16.20 2.43
C ASN A 145 1.03 -15.25 3.60
N LEU A 146 0.23 -14.20 3.70
CA LEU A 146 0.34 -13.18 4.74
C LEU A 146 -0.69 -13.46 5.83
N THR A 147 -0.27 -13.38 7.09
CA THR A 147 -1.18 -13.33 8.23
C THR A 147 -1.49 -11.88 8.57
N TRP A 148 -2.68 -11.65 9.12
CA TRP A 148 -3.08 -10.34 9.63
C TRP A 148 -3.66 -10.51 11.05
N PRO A 149 -3.53 -9.50 11.93
CA PRO A 149 -3.96 -9.57 13.33
C PRO A 149 -5.47 -9.70 13.51
#